data_AF-A0A7X7PKC2-F1
#
_entry.id   AF-A0A7X7PKC2-F1
#
_cell.length_a   1.000
_cell.length_b   1.000
_cell.length_c   1.000
_cell.angle_alpha   90.00
_cell.angle_beta   90.00
_cell.angle_gamma   90.00
#
_symmetry.space_group_name_H-M   'P 1'
#
loop_
_entity.id
_entity.type
_entity.pdbx_description
1 polymer ?
#
loop_
_entity_poly.entity_id
_entity_poly.type
_entity_poly.pdbx_seq_one_letter_code
_entity_poly.pdbx_strand_id
1 'polypeptide(L)'
;MMNERAATLARDATSRSTRETAVLAPSPFPVTAHVLLALWVSCMVLLGVQAPDVYESLMQEDRFVEWWTVPLFAAAGVFALRRAIRHRRAFDALVGAFCIFVAGEEFSWGQRLLGITPPAPFLEHNYQQELTLHNFAGVFGQPGAALILALAGFGVLLPSITAIRRGRALLEHIGATAPRPVMLPWFALAAGLLAMYPLPFTGEWVEAMAGGLFLLTYAPAPRTSAAAALIGAAFALALTAWSGRGSATPAQLACAQAEAAAIANELAYGEAATARLAGARSVHKRAFTAVEEGYVRPDGLTALRAVACPEDSAASARRAYLIDPWGTAYWIATERGADSITVRVYSFGPNRRRDGGALEAGGDDIGAPLVIRP
;
A
#
# COMPACT_ATOMS: atom_id res chain seq x y z
N MET A 1 54.99 -21.03 35.53
CA MET A 1 53.55 -20.71 35.73
C MET A 1 53.16 -19.28 35.32
N MET A 2 53.92 -18.22 35.64
CA MET A 2 53.61 -16.84 35.18
C MET A 2 53.71 -16.64 33.65
N ASN A 3 54.63 -17.35 32.99
CA ASN A 3 54.90 -17.17 31.56
C ASN A 3 53.78 -17.70 30.64
N GLU A 4 53.11 -18.78 31.06
CA GLU A 4 52.00 -19.35 30.28
C GLU A 4 50.75 -18.48 30.34
N ARG A 5 50.41 -17.93 31.51
CA ARG A 5 49.24 -17.02 31.65
C ARG A 5 49.39 -15.75 30.81
N ALA A 6 50.60 -15.19 30.73
CA ALA A 6 50.86 -14.02 29.89
C ALA A 6 50.71 -14.37 28.39
N ALA A 7 51.16 -15.54 27.98
CA ALA A 7 51.00 -16.03 26.60
C ALA A 7 49.53 -16.31 26.25
N THR A 8 48.73 -16.85 27.18
CA THR A 8 47.29 -17.07 26.97
C THR A 8 46.54 -15.75 26.85
N LEU A 9 46.83 -14.77 27.73
CA LEU A 9 46.21 -13.44 27.68
C LEU A 9 46.58 -12.68 26.39
N ALA A 10 47.83 -12.80 25.92
CA ALA A 10 48.24 -12.19 24.66
C ALA A 10 47.54 -12.81 23.45
N ARG A 11 47.35 -14.14 23.44
CA ARG A 11 46.59 -14.86 22.39
C ARG A 11 45.11 -14.51 22.41
N ASP A 12 44.50 -14.35 23.59
CA ASP A 12 43.10 -13.92 23.72
C ASP A 12 42.90 -12.45 23.32
N ALA A 13 43.87 -11.57 23.62
CA ALA A 13 43.83 -10.19 23.17
C ALA A 13 43.97 -10.08 21.65
N THR A 14 44.85 -10.88 21.03
CA THR A 14 44.97 -10.94 19.56
C THR A 14 43.76 -11.61 18.90
N SER A 15 43.14 -12.62 19.51
CA SER A 15 41.92 -13.26 19.00
C SER A 15 40.69 -12.34 19.10
N ARG A 16 40.58 -11.54 20.17
CA ARG A 16 39.57 -10.48 20.30
C ARG A 16 39.80 -9.36 19.30
N SER A 17 41.03 -8.86 19.18
CA SER A 17 41.38 -7.80 18.23
C SER A 17 41.13 -8.24 16.77
N THR A 18 41.47 -9.47 16.41
CA THR A 18 41.17 -10.03 15.07
C THR A 18 39.69 -10.28 14.84
N ARG A 19 38.91 -10.64 15.87
CA ARG A 19 37.44 -10.67 15.78
C ARG A 19 36.82 -9.28 15.64
N GLU A 20 37.32 -8.28 16.38
CA GLU A 20 36.84 -6.89 16.28
C GLU A 20 37.22 -6.25 14.94
N THR A 21 38.41 -6.52 14.40
CA THR A 21 38.81 -6.03 13.06
C THR A 21 38.10 -6.78 11.93
N ALA A 22 37.79 -8.07 12.09
CA ALA A 22 36.94 -8.81 11.14
C ALA A 22 35.47 -8.36 11.17
N VAL A 23 34.98 -7.82 12.29
CA VAL A 23 33.66 -7.19 12.40
C VAL A 23 33.62 -5.81 11.73
N LEU A 24 34.78 -5.18 11.52
CA LEU A 24 34.93 -3.86 10.89
C LEU A 24 35.29 -3.88 9.40
N ALA A 25 35.64 -5.05 8.83
CA ALA A 25 35.74 -5.18 7.39
C ALA A 25 34.32 -5.13 6.80
N PRO A 26 33.97 -4.14 5.95
CA PRO A 26 32.66 -4.12 5.32
C PRO A 26 32.54 -5.38 4.46
N SER A 27 31.74 -6.36 4.91
CA SER A 27 31.27 -7.42 4.01
C SER A 27 30.72 -6.70 2.78
N PRO A 28 31.18 -7.02 1.55
CA PRO A 28 30.66 -6.35 0.37
C PRO A 28 29.15 -6.49 0.44
N PHE A 29 28.46 -5.34 0.49
CA PHE A 29 27.02 -5.36 0.35
C PHE A 29 26.75 -6.05 -1.00
N PRO A 30 25.85 -7.04 -1.03
CA PRO A 30 25.77 -7.92 -2.18
C PRO A 30 25.41 -7.07 -3.40
N VAL A 31 26.29 -7.08 -4.41
CA VAL A 31 26.07 -6.39 -5.70
C VAL A 31 24.68 -6.71 -6.25
N THR A 32 24.18 -7.92 -5.97
CA THR A 32 22.84 -8.36 -6.32
C THR A 32 21.73 -7.44 -5.82
N ALA A 33 21.83 -6.84 -4.63
CA ALA A 33 20.80 -5.94 -4.13
C ALA A 33 20.75 -4.61 -4.92
N HIS A 34 21.89 -4.07 -5.33
CA HIS A 34 21.92 -2.93 -6.26
C HIS A 34 21.32 -3.27 -7.62
N VAL A 35 21.68 -4.44 -8.16
CA VAL A 35 21.16 -4.91 -9.44
C VAL A 35 19.64 -5.10 -9.37
N LEU A 36 19.11 -5.70 -8.30
CA LEU A 36 17.68 -5.91 -8.11
C LEU A 36 16.91 -4.59 -7.98
N LEU A 37 17.43 -3.61 -7.23
CA LEU A 37 16.82 -2.29 -7.12
C LEU A 37 16.83 -1.54 -8.46
N ALA A 38 17.94 -1.62 -9.20
CA ALA A 38 18.03 -1.04 -10.53
C ALA A 38 17.04 -1.68 -11.51
N LEU A 39 16.94 -3.01 -11.49
CA LEU A 39 15.99 -3.76 -12.32
C LEU A 39 14.54 -3.44 -11.95
N TRP A 40 14.23 -3.31 -10.65
CA TRP A 40 12.90 -2.92 -10.19
C TRP A 40 12.49 -1.57 -10.78
N VAL A 41 13.29 -0.52 -10.54
CA VAL A 41 13.00 0.83 -11.04
C VAL A 41 12.92 0.84 -12.57
N SER A 42 13.88 0.20 -13.25
CA SER A 42 13.90 0.15 -14.71
C SER A 42 12.67 -0.58 -15.26
N CYS A 43 12.26 -1.69 -14.64
CA CYS A 43 11.08 -2.45 -15.04
C CYS A 43 9.81 -1.61 -14.88
N MET A 44 9.61 -0.95 -13.74
CA MET A 44 8.43 -0.12 -13.50
C MET A 44 8.35 1.05 -14.49
N VAL A 45 9.46 1.73 -14.74
CA VAL A 45 9.53 2.82 -15.72
C VAL A 45 9.27 2.32 -17.14
N LEU A 46 9.89 1.21 -17.54
CA LEU A 46 9.69 0.62 -18.87
C LEU A 46 8.24 0.16 -19.08
N LEU A 47 7.63 -0.47 -18.08
CA LEU A 47 6.22 -0.85 -18.13
C LEU A 47 5.32 0.37 -18.24
N GLY A 48 5.53 1.40 -17.41
CA GLY A 48 4.70 2.62 -17.44
C GLY A 48 4.79 3.39 -18.76
N VAL A 49 5.92 3.31 -19.47
CA VAL A 49 6.10 3.99 -20.76
C VAL A 49 5.65 3.12 -21.94
N GLN A 50 5.98 1.83 -21.94
CA GLN A 50 5.81 0.95 -23.12
C GLN A 50 4.56 0.09 -23.07
N ALA A 51 3.99 -0.13 -21.88
CA ALA A 51 2.82 -0.96 -21.66
C ALA A 51 1.96 -0.39 -20.52
N PRO A 52 1.43 0.84 -20.66
CA PRO A 52 0.71 1.54 -19.59
C PRO A 52 -0.49 0.74 -19.06
N ASP A 53 -1.23 0.04 -19.92
CA ASP A 53 -2.37 -0.79 -19.48
C ASP A 53 -1.92 -1.93 -18.55
N VAL A 54 -0.80 -2.59 -18.89
CA VAL A 54 -0.22 -3.66 -18.07
C VAL A 54 0.31 -3.08 -16.76
N TYR A 55 1.01 -1.95 -16.83
CA TYR A 55 1.52 -1.23 -15.67
C TYR A 55 0.39 -0.87 -14.69
N GLU A 56 -0.65 -0.19 -15.16
CA GLU A 56 -1.79 0.19 -14.33
C GLU A 56 -2.48 -1.04 -13.74
N SER A 57 -2.65 -2.13 -14.50
CA SER A 57 -3.25 -3.36 -14.00
C SER A 57 -2.46 -4.04 -12.86
N LEU A 58 -1.15 -3.80 -12.78
CA LEU A 58 -0.28 -4.32 -11.73
C LEU A 58 -0.28 -3.44 -10.48
N MET A 59 -0.50 -2.14 -10.64
CA MET A 59 -0.48 -1.13 -9.57
C MET A 59 -1.84 -0.90 -8.91
N GLN A 60 -2.93 -1.34 -9.53
CA GLN A 60 -4.27 -1.17 -8.95
C GLN A 60 -4.37 -1.84 -7.57
N GLU A 61 -5.31 -1.35 -6.76
CA GLU A 61 -5.62 -1.93 -5.46
C GLU A 61 -5.92 -3.44 -5.57
N ASP A 62 -5.48 -4.16 -4.55
CA ASP A 62 -5.50 -5.61 -4.40
C ASP A 62 -4.75 -6.40 -5.47
N ARG A 63 -3.83 -5.73 -6.18
CA ARG A 63 -2.95 -6.36 -7.17
C ARG A 63 -1.57 -6.65 -6.61
N PHE A 64 -0.76 -7.25 -7.47
CA PHE A 64 0.50 -7.86 -7.07
C PHE A 64 1.43 -6.91 -6.31
N VAL A 65 1.53 -5.64 -6.72
CA VAL A 65 2.49 -4.71 -6.11
C VAL A 65 2.08 -4.30 -4.69
N GLU A 66 0.83 -3.89 -4.46
CA GLU A 66 0.30 -3.58 -3.12
C GLU A 66 0.47 -4.79 -2.19
N TRP A 67 0.06 -5.99 -2.63
CA TRP A 67 0.23 -7.22 -1.85
C TRP A 67 1.70 -7.59 -1.60
N TRP A 68 2.64 -7.13 -2.44
CA TRP A 68 4.07 -7.37 -2.24
C TRP A 68 4.71 -6.36 -1.28
N THR A 69 4.18 -5.14 -1.19
CA THR A 69 4.58 -4.14 -0.19
C THR A 69 4.40 -4.65 1.24
N VAL A 70 3.26 -5.29 1.53
CA VAL A 70 2.88 -5.82 2.85
C VAL A 70 3.95 -6.74 3.46
N PRO A 71 4.35 -7.87 2.83
CA PRO A 71 5.33 -8.78 3.41
C PRO A 71 6.74 -8.17 3.49
N LEU A 72 7.11 -7.24 2.60
CA LEU A 72 8.41 -6.57 2.66
C LEU A 72 8.53 -5.71 3.93
N PHE A 73 7.54 -4.87 4.19
CA PHE A 73 7.47 -4.08 5.42
C PHE A 73 7.25 -4.95 6.65
N ALA A 74 6.39 -5.96 6.60
CA ALA A 74 6.17 -6.86 7.72
C ALA A 74 7.45 -7.61 8.12
N ALA A 75 8.19 -8.15 7.15
CA ALA A 75 9.47 -8.81 7.39
C ALA A 75 10.51 -7.82 7.96
N ALA A 76 10.62 -6.62 7.38
CA ALA A 76 11.50 -5.58 7.89
C ALA A 76 11.18 -5.24 9.35
N GLY A 77 9.89 -5.05 9.66
CA GLY A 77 9.38 -4.77 10.99
C GLY A 77 9.70 -5.87 11.99
N VAL A 78 9.46 -7.14 11.63
CA VAL A 78 9.80 -8.30 12.47
C VAL A 78 11.30 -8.37 12.75
N PHE A 79 12.16 -8.16 11.74
CA PHE A 79 13.61 -8.17 11.96
C PHE A 79 14.08 -7.00 12.83
N ALA A 80 13.54 -5.80 12.60
CA ALA A 80 13.84 -4.62 13.41
C ALA A 80 13.41 -4.80 14.87
N LEU A 81 12.19 -5.28 15.12
CA LEU A 81 11.68 -5.57 16.47
C LEU A 81 12.49 -6.67 17.17
N ARG A 82 12.82 -7.76 16.47
CA ARG A 82 13.67 -8.83 17.02
C ARG A 82 15.04 -8.30 17.45
N ARG A 83 15.65 -7.46 16.61
CA ARG A 83 16.93 -6.79 16.90
C ARG A 83 16.78 -5.84 18.09
N ALA A 84 15.70 -5.06 18.12
CA ALA A 84 15.39 -4.14 19.20
C ALA A 84 15.28 -4.83 20.56
N ILE A 85 14.55 -5.95 20.61
CA ILE A 85 14.38 -6.75 21.82
C ILE A 85 15.73 -7.38 22.24
N ARG A 86 16.43 -8.03 21.31
CA ARG A 86 17.68 -8.75 21.58
C ARG A 86 18.80 -7.83 22.05
N HIS A 87 18.86 -6.62 21.51
CA HIS A 87 19.97 -5.69 21.73
C HIS A 87 19.55 -4.41 22.48
N ARG A 88 18.32 -4.36 23.02
CA ARG A 88 17.76 -3.21 23.75
C ARG A 88 17.85 -1.90 22.97
N ARG A 89 17.49 -1.94 21.69
CA ARG A 89 17.62 -0.81 20.75
C ARG A 89 16.28 -0.12 20.55
N ALA A 90 16.03 0.96 21.30
CA ALA A 90 14.74 1.64 21.32
C ALA A 90 14.34 2.23 19.97
N PHE A 91 15.26 2.89 19.26
CA PHE A 91 14.95 3.44 17.94
C PHE A 91 14.65 2.34 16.90
N ASP A 92 15.35 1.21 16.94
CA ASP A 92 15.01 0.05 16.10
C ASP A 92 13.61 -0.50 16.41
N ALA A 93 13.13 -0.39 17.67
CA ALA A 93 11.76 -0.74 18.01
C ALA A 93 10.75 0.20 17.34
N LEU A 94 11.04 1.49 17.31
CA LEU A 94 10.21 2.50 16.64
C LEU A 94 10.16 2.24 15.13
N VAL A 95 11.30 1.99 14.48
CA VAL A 95 11.34 1.65 13.04
C VAL A 95 10.60 0.34 12.77
N GLY A 96 10.76 -0.64 13.67
CA GLY A 96 10.05 -1.90 13.57
C GLY A 96 8.53 -1.73 13.67
N ALA A 97 8.05 -0.95 14.65
CA ALA A 97 6.64 -0.63 14.81
C ALA A 97 6.11 0.16 13.60
N PHE A 98 6.87 1.13 13.09
CA PHE A 98 6.55 1.87 11.87
C PHE A 98 6.38 0.93 10.67
N CYS A 99 7.30 -0.02 10.45
CA CYS A 99 7.17 -0.96 9.33
C CYS A 99 5.96 -1.88 9.49
N ILE A 100 5.65 -2.36 10.70
CA ILE A 100 4.42 -3.15 10.94
C ILE A 100 3.16 -2.30 10.71
N PHE A 101 3.19 -1.04 11.12
CA PHE A 101 2.10 -0.10 10.91
C PHE A 101 1.86 0.12 9.41
N VAL A 102 2.92 0.47 8.64
CA VAL A 102 2.83 0.60 7.18
C VAL A 102 2.30 -0.69 6.56
N ALA A 103 2.85 -1.85 6.93
CA ALA A 103 2.33 -3.12 6.43
C ALA A 103 0.83 -3.27 6.71
N GLY A 104 0.34 -2.91 7.90
CA GLY A 104 -1.09 -2.91 8.25
C GLY A 104 -1.94 -1.98 7.38
N GLU A 105 -1.48 -0.75 7.18
CA GLU A 105 -2.14 0.26 6.36
C GLU A 105 -2.30 -0.21 4.90
N GLU A 106 -1.26 -0.80 4.31
CA GLU A 106 -1.22 -1.23 2.90
C GLU A 106 -2.19 -2.37 2.53
N PHE A 107 -2.77 -3.10 3.50
CA PHE A 107 -3.87 -4.04 3.23
C PHE A 107 -5.12 -3.75 4.05
N SER A 108 -5.28 -2.48 4.47
CA SER A 108 -6.44 -2.02 5.24
C SER A 108 -6.70 -2.84 6.50
N TRP A 109 -5.63 -3.24 7.20
CA TRP A 109 -5.67 -4.07 8.40
C TRP A 109 -6.51 -5.35 8.25
N GLY A 110 -6.60 -5.89 7.03
CA GLY A 110 -7.33 -7.11 6.72
C GLY A 110 -8.81 -6.90 6.44
N GLN A 111 -9.30 -5.66 6.33
CA GLN A 111 -10.68 -5.33 5.97
C GLN A 111 -11.19 -6.17 4.79
N ARG A 112 -10.42 -6.18 3.69
CA ARG A 112 -10.77 -6.85 2.43
C ARG A 112 -10.55 -8.36 2.43
N LEU A 113 -9.85 -8.92 3.42
CA LEU A 113 -9.78 -10.37 3.62
C LEU A 113 -10.94 -10.84 4.50
N LEU A 114 -11.24 -10.09 5.57
CA LEU A 114 -12.19 -10.46 6.62
C LEU A 114 -13.63 -10.01 6.35
N GLY A 115 -13.86 -9.10 5.41
CA GLY A 115 -15.19 -8.64 4.99
C GLY A 115 -15.75 -7.63 5.97
N ILE A 116 -14.85 -6.89 6.61
CA ILE A 116 -15.20 -5.94 7.66
C ILE A 116 -15.68 -4.68 6.97
N THR A 117 -16.88 -4.22 7.32
CA THR A 117 -17.28 -2.85 7.02
C THR A 117 -16.60 -1.92 8.03
N PRO A 118 -15.84 -0.89 7.62
CA PRO A 118 -15.23 0.04 8.55
C PRO A 118 -16.27 0.75 9.44
N PRO A 119 -15.91 1.15 10.66
CA PRO A 119 -16.83 1.86 11.54
C PRO A 119 -17.09 3.29 11.02
N ALA A 120 -18.21 3.89 11.45
CA ALA A 120 -18.71 5.19 10.98
C ALA A 120 -17.64 6.30 10.81
N PRO A 121 -16.71 6.54 11.76
CA PRO A 121 -15.69 7.59 11.58
C PRO A 121 -14.82 7.40 10.34
N PHE A 122 -14.53 6.15 9.96
CA PHE A 122 -13.79 5.85 8.72
C PHE A 122 -14.69 6.05 7.51
N LEU A 123 -15.94 5.60 7.54
CA LEU A 123 -16.87 5.80 6.43
C LEU A 123 -17.18 7.27 6.13
N GLU A 124 -17.12 8.13 7.15
CA GLU A 124 -17.42 9.57 7.08
C GLU A 124 -16.21 10.43 6.69
N HIS A 125 -15.00 10.08 7.14
CA HIS A 125 -13.83 10.97 7.05
C HIS A 125 -12.60 10.34 6.36
N ASN A 126 -12.59 9.01 6.16
CA ASN A 126 -11.52 8.36 5.41
C ASN A 126 -11.79 8.53 3.91
N TYR A 127 -10.83 9.12 3.20
CA TYR A 127 -10.98 9.47 1.79
C TYR A 127 -11.32 8.29 0.86
N GLN A 128 -10.90 7.07 1.23
CA GLN A 128 -11.19 5.84 0.49
C GLN A 128 -12.22 4.93 1.19
N GLN A 129 -12.72 5.33 2.37
CA GLN A 129 -13.60 4.54 3.23
C GLN A 129 -13.02 3.17 3.59
N GLU A 130 -11.72 3.14 3.88
CA GLU A 130 -11.00 1.94 4.30
C GLU A 130 -10.63 1.99 5.77
N LEU A 131 -10.33 0.84 6.38
CA LEU A 131 -9.84 0.74 7.74
C LEU A 131 -8.35 1.11 7.80
N THR A 132 -8.00 2.29 7.31
CA THR A 132 -6.63 2.82 7.29
C THR A 132 -6.60 4.19 7.96
N LEU A 133 -5.53 4.51 8.67
CA LEU A 133 -5.35 5.82 9.28
C LEU A 133 -4.76 6.83 8.28
N HIS A 134 -3.91 6.39 7.35
CA HIS A 134 -3.21 7.27 6.43
C HIS A 134 -4.16 7.97 5.42
N ASN A 135 -5.35 7.43 5.19
CA ASN A 135 -6.36 8.01 4.32
C ASN A 135 -7.18 9.14 4.98
N PHE A 136 -6.94 9.42 6.26
CA PHE A 136 -7.42 10.65 6.91
C PHE A 136 -6.49 11.82 6.57
N ALA A 137 -6.33 12.12 5.28
CA ALA A 137 -5.39 13.13 4.80
C ALA A 137 -5.65 14.53 5.36
N GLY A 138 -6.91 14.86 5.68
CA GLY A 138 -7.29 16.11 6.34
C GLY A 138 -6.78 16.24 7.78
N VAL A 139 -6.46 15.12 8.45
CA VAL A 139 -5.99 15.07 9.85
C VAL A 139 -4.48 14.80 9.93
N PHE A 140 -3.98 13.84 9.15
CA PHE A 140 -2.58 13.38 9.23
C PHE A 140 -1.71 13.85 8.06
N GLY A 141 -2.27 14.58 7.10
CA GLY A 141 -1.57 14.98 5.87
C GLY A 141 -1.49 13.86 4.84
N GLN A 142 -0.84 14.13 3.71
CA GLN A 142 -0.69 13.16 2.63
C GLN A 142 0.26 12.02 3.04
N PRO A 143 -0.14 10.72 2.91
CA PRO A 143 0.68 9.57 3.27
C PRO A 143 2.09 9.61 2.69
N GLY A 144 2.20 10.01 1.41
CA GLY A 144 3.48 10.12 0.71
C GLY A 144 4.47 11.05 1.39
N ALA A 145 4.01 12.12 2.04
CA ALA A 145 4.90 13.04 2.76
C ALA A 145 5.54 12.37 3.98
N ALA A 146 4.78 11.58 4.74
CA ALA A 146 5.29 10.84 5.89
C ALA A 146 6.35 9.81 5.46
N LEU A 147 6.09 9.09 4.36
CA LEU A 147 7.06 8.13 3.81
C LEU A 147 8.32 8.81 3.27
N ILE A 148 8.21 9.95 2.57
CA ILE A 148 9.35 10.75 2.12
C ILE A 148 10.22 11.16 3.31
N LEU A 149 9.61 11.67 4.39
CA LEU A 149 10.33 12.04 5.61
C LEU A 149 11.00 10.83 6.28
N ALA A 150 10.33 9.68 6.30
CA ALA A 150 10.92 8.44 6.79
C ALA A 150 12.13 8.01 5.95
N LEU A 151 12.02 8.02 4.62
CA LEU A 151 13.12 7.67 3.69
C LEU A 151 14.29 8.65 3.80
N ALA A 152 14.03 9.96 3.87
CA ALA A 152 15.06 10.98 4.03
C ALA A 152 15.74 10.88 5.41
N GLY A 153 14.96 10.79 6.49
CA GLY A 153 15.46 10.70 7.85
C GLY A 153 16.25 9.41 8.10
N PHE A 154 15.64 8.26 7.81
CA PHE A 154 16.25 6.96 8.04
C PHE A 154 17.35 6.63 7.03
N GLY A 155 17.07 6.86 5.74
CA GLY A 155 17.89 6.41 4.62
C GLY A 155 19.02 7.33 4.20
N VAL A 156 18.90 8.63 4.49
CA VAL A 156 19.89 9.64 4.10
C VAL A 156 20.54 10.24 5.34
N LEU A 157 19.75 10.78 6.27
CA LEU A 157 20.29 11.51 7.43
C LEU A 157 21.04 10.58 8.41
N LEU A 158 20.47 9.43 8.81
CA LEU A 158 21.16 8.51 9.72
C LEU A 158 22.53 8.03 9.19
N PRO A 159 22.67 7.50 7.97
CA PRO A 159 23.99 7.10 7.46
C PRO A 159 24.96 8.28 7.37
N SER A 160 24.49 9.48 7.00
CA SER A 160 25.34 10.69 7.01
C SER A 160 25.84 11.04 8.42
N ILE A 161 25.01 10.90 9.46
CA ILE A 161 25.42 11.13 10.86
C ILE A 161 26.49 10.13 11.31
N THR A 162 26.46 8.87 10.82
CA THR A 162 27.48 7.86 11.18
C THR A 162 28.90 8.18 10.70
N ALA A 163 29.03 9.09 9.72
CA ALA A 163 30.32 9.59 9.26
C ALA A 163 31.04 10.43 10.33
N ILE A 164 30.29 10.98 11.29
CA ILE A 164 30.82 11.81 12.39
C ILE A 164 30.94 10.95 13.65
N ARG A 165 32.11 10.94 14.30
CA ARG A 165 32.36 10.14 15.52
C ARG A 165 31.34 10.38 16.64
N ARG A 166 31.01 11.65 16.91
CA ARG A 166 29.98 12.03 17.89
C ARG A 166 28.59 11.56 17.48
N GLY A 167 28.28 11.66 16.18
CA GLY A 167 27.04 11.17 15.60
C GLY A 167 26.88 9.66 15.79
N ARG A 168 27.93 8.88 15.51
CA ARG A 168 27.93 7.43 15.75
C ARG A 168 27.62 7.08 17.21
N ALA A 169 28.29 7.74 18.16
CA ALA A 169 28.06 7.51 19.59
C ALA A 169 26.60 7.84 19.99
N LEU A 170 26.01 8.91 19.45
CA LEU A 170 24.60 9.24 19.66
C LEU A 170 23.67 8.16 19.12
N LEU A 171 23.89 7.70 17.88
CA LEU A 171 23.07 6.66 17.27
C LEU A 171 23.17 5.33 18.00
N GLU A 172 24.35 4.99 18.51
CA GLU A 172 24.54 3.84 19.39
C GLU A 172 23.75 3.97 20.70
N HIS A 173 23.76 5.17 21.30
CA HIS A 173 23.06 5.46 22.57
C HIS A 173 21.54 5.34 22.44
N ILE A 174 20.93 5.88 21.39
CA ILE A 174 19.48 5.78 21.14
C ILE A 174 19.09 4.41 20.55
N GLY A 175 20.06 3.57 20.22
CA GLY A 175 19.83 2.27 19.60
C GLY A 175 19.37 2.37 18.15
N ALA A 176 19.80 3.37 17.38
CA ALA A 176 19.46 3.49 15.96
C ALA A 176 20.41 2.66 15.09
N THR A 177 19.87 1.76 14.28
CA THR A 177 20.64 1.09 13.22
C THR A 177 20.49 1.91 11.93
N ALA A 178 21.56 2.61 11.54
CA ALA A 178 21.59 3.30 10.26
C ALA A 178 21.73 2.29 9.10
N PRO A 179 21.06 2.53 7.96
CA PRO A 179 21.38 1.87 6.70
C PRO A 179 22.86 1.98 6.36
N ARG A 180 23.36 1.03 5.57
CA ARG A 180 24.72 1.11 5.05
C ARG A 180 24.83 2.33 4.12
N PRO A 181 25.89 3.16 4.19
CA PRO A 181 26.02 4.36 3.35
C PRO A 181 25.90 4.10 1.85
N VAL A 182 26.27 2.89 1.38
CA VAL A 182 26.12 2.48 -0.02
C VAL A 182 24.65 2.41 -0.49
N MET A 183 23.68 2.34 0.44
CA MET A 183 22.24 2.38 0.15
C MET A 183 21.65 3.79 0.07
N LEU A 184 22.41 4.82 0.47
CA LEU A 184 21.94 6.21 0.47
C LEU A 184 21.38 6.65 -0.90
N PRO A 185 22.02 6.34 -2.05
CA PRO A 185 21.46 6.74 -3.35
C PRO A 185 20.08 6.15 -3.63
N TRP A 186 19.79 4.93 -3.15
CA TRP A 186 18.48 4.30 -3.35
C TRP A 186 17.39 4.89 -2.48
N PHE A 187 17.70 5.23 -1.23
CA PHE A 187 16.77 5.96 -0.36
C PHE A 187 16.48 7.36 -0.90
N ALA A 188 17.51 8.07 -1.37
CA ALA A 188 17.36 9.38 -1.99
C ALA A 188 16.55 9.28 -3.30
N LEU A 189 16.79 8.26 -4.13
CA LEU A 189 16.02 8.01 -5.33
C LEU A 189 14.55 7.72 -5.01
N ALA A 190 14.25 6.84 -4.06
CA ALA A 190 12.88 6.54 -3.64
C ALA A 190 12.15 7.81 -3.14
N ALA A 191 12.78 8.59 -2.27
CA ALA A 191 12.22 9.86 -1.79
C ALA A 191 11.99 10.86 -2.95
N GLY A 192 12.95 10.96 -3.87
CA GLY A 192 12.84 11.82 -5.05
C GLY A 192 11.72 11.38 -6.00
N LEU A 193 11.58 10.07 -6.25
CA LEU A 193 10.51 9.52 -7.08
C LEU A 193 9.13 9.79 -6.48
N LEU A 194 8.95 9.60 -5.17
CA LEU A 194 7.71 9.95 -4.48
C LEU A 194 7.40 11.45 -4.56
N ALA A 195 8.42 12.30 -4.47
CA ALA A 195 8.23 13.75 -4.54
C ALA A 195 7.94 14.26 -5.97
N MET A 196 8.57 13.66 -6.98
CA MET A 196 8.41 14.06 -8.38
C MET A 196 7.19 13.40 -9.04
N TYR A 197 6.80 12.21 -8.59
CA TYR A 197 5.69 11.42 -9.10
C TYR A 197 5.63 11.33 -10.64
N PRO A 198 6.69 10.82 -11.31
CA PRO A 198 6.84 10.90 -12.77
C PRO A 198 5.83 10.07 -13.57
N LEU A 199 5.22 9.04 -12.95
CA LEU A 199 4.22 8.17 -13.57
C LEU A 199 2.99 8.07 -12.67
N PRO A 200 1.78 7.80 -13.22
CA PRO A 200 0.64 7.37 -12.42
C PRO A 200 1.05 6.21 -11.50
N PHE A 201 0.50 6.13 -10.30
CA PHE A 201 0.82 5.06 -9.35
C PHE A 201 2.31 4.93 -8.97
N THR A 202 3.11 6.02 -9.08
CA THR A 202 4.51 5.99 -8.60
C THR A 202 4.62 5.57 -7.14
N GLY A 203 3.62 5.96 -6.31
CA GLY A 203 3.55 5.59 -4.90
C GLY A 203 3.69 4.09 -4.67
N GLU A 204 2.83 3.31 -5.31
CA GLU A 204 2.66 1.87 -5.11
C GLU A 204 3.99 1.10 -5.21
N TRP A 205 4.73 1.27 -6.31
CA TRP A 205 5.96 0.52 -6.53
C TRP A 205 7.16 1.13 -5.80
N VAL A 206 7.12 2.41 -5.44
CA VAL A 206 8.14 3.01 -4.56
C VAL A 206 7.94 2.58 -3.10
N GLU A 207 6.71 2.37 -2.65
CA GLU A 207 6.40 1.78 -1.34
C GLU A 207 6.95 0.35 -1.25
N ALA A 208 6.74 -0.48 -2.28
CA ALA A 208 7.37 -1.80 -2.37
C ALA A 208 8.92 -1.70 -2.31
N MET A 209 9.51 -0.76 -3.05
CA MET A 209 10.95 -0.49 -3.00
C MET A 209 11.41 -0.06 -1.60
N ALA A 210 10.66 0.81 -0.93
CA ALA A 210 10.93 1.27 0.42
C ALA A 210 10.93 0.12 1.42
N GLY A 211 9.90 -0.74 1.39
CA GLY A 211 9.84 -1.96 2.20
C GLY A 211 11.06 -2.86 1.98
N GLY A 212 11.48 -3.02 0.72
CA GLY A 212 12.72 -3.72 0.36
C GLY A 212 13.99 -3.10 0.95
N LEU A 213 14.10 -1.76 0.96
CA LEU A 213 15.24 -1.04 1.54
C LEU A 213 15.30 -1.17 3.07
N PHE A 214 14.15 -1.09 3.75
CA PHE A 214 14.07 -1.37 5.19
C PHE A 214 14.44 -2.82 5.50
N LEU A 215 13.95 -3.78 4.70
CA LEU A 215 14.28 -5.20 4.83
C LEU A 215 15.79 -5.44 4.64
N LEU A 216 16.41 -4.84 3.63
CA LEU A 216 17.86 -4.94 3.38
C LEU A 216 18.69 -4.33 4.52
N THR A 217 18.13 -3.38 5.27
CA THR A 217 18.81 -2.78 6.44
C THR A 217 18.76 -3.69 7.66
N TYR A 218 17.61 -4.32 7.94
CA TYR A 218 17.40 -5.08 9.17
C TYR A 218 17.60 -6.59 9.06
N ALA A 219 17.53 -7.15 7.85
CA ALA A 219 17.77 -8.57 7.65
C ALA A 219 19.21 -8.94 8.08
N PRO A 220 19.40 -10.07 8.80
CA PRO A 220 20.70 -10.44 9.33
C PRO A 220 21.72 -10.85 8.26
N ALA A 221 21.24 -11.27 7.08
CA ALA A 221 22.07 -11.67 5.96
C ALA A 221 21.33 -11.49 4.61
N PRO A 222 22.06 -11.29 3.49
CA PRO A 222 21.48 -11.19 2.14
C PRO A 222 20.56 -12.35 1.75
N ARG A 223 20.93 -13.58 2.11
CA ARG A 223 20.11 -14.76 1.86
C ARG A 223 18.78 -14.72 2.61
N THR A 224 18.75 -14.07 3.78
CA THR A 224 17.56 -13.95 4.61
C THR A 224 16.60 -12.90 4.05
N SER A 225 17.11 -11.77 3.54
CA SER A 225 16.26 -10.80 2.83
C SER A 225 15.70 -11.40 1.54
N ALA A 226 16.51 -12.11 0.76
CA ALA A 226 16.03 -12.80 -0.45
C ALA A 226 14.95 -13.85 -0.13
N ALA A 227 15.17 -14.69 0.87
CA ALA A 227 14.18 -15.67 1.30
C ALA A 227 12.89 -15.00 1.81
N ALA A 228 12.99 -13.94 2.61
CA ALA A 228 11.82 -13.21 3.10
C ALA A 228 11.03 -12.57 1.94
N ALA A 229 11.70 -11.99 0.94
CA ALA A 229 11.05 -11.42 -0.24
C ALA A 229 10.35 -12.50 -1.10
N LEU A 230 10.97 -13.67 -1.29
CA LEU A 230 10.37 -14.78 -2.04
C LEU A 230 9.18 -15.40 -1.31
N ILE A 231 9.31 -15.65 0.00
CA ILE A 231 8.20 -16.12 0.84
C ILE A 231 7.07 -15.07 0.83
N GLY A 232 7.42 -13.79 0.92
CA GLY A 232 6.49 -12.68 0.81
C GLY A 232 5.74 -12.67 -0.51
N ALA A 233 6.43 -12.83 -1.64
CA ALA A 233 5.80 -12.91 -2.96
C ALA A 233 4.87 -14.13 -3.09
N ALA A 234 5.29 -15.30 -2.58
CA ALA A 234 4.43 -16.48 -2.56
C ALA A 234 3.19 -16.29 -1.67
N PHE A 235 3.36 -15.64 -0.53
CA PHE A 235 2.27 -15.29 0.38
C PHE A 235 1.31 -14.27 -0.25
N ALA A 236 1.82 -13.24 -0.91
CA ALA A 236 1.05 -12.27 -1.68
C ALA A 236 0.17 -12.97 -2.73
N LEU A 237 0.77 -13.85 -3.55
CA LEU A 237 0.03 -14.65 -4.54
C LEU A 237 -1.05 -15.54 -3.88
N ALA A 238 -0.74 -16.14 -2.73
CA ALA A 238 -1.70 -16.98 -2.00
C ALA A 238 -2.86 -16.16 -1.41
N LEU A 239 -2.60 -14.95 -0.90
CA LEU A 239 -3.64 -14.04 -0.42
C LEU A 239 -4.51 -13.52 -1.56
N THR A 240 -3.92 -13.13 -2.70
CA THR A 240 -4.67 -12.77 -3.91
C THR A 240 -5.56 -13.92 -4.40
N ALA A 241 -5.10 -15.17 -4.24
CA ALA A 241 -5.91 -16.35 -4.56
C ALA A 241 -6.99 -16.64 -3.50
N TRP A 242 -6.75 -16.32 -2.22
CA TRP A 242 -7.73 -16.49 -1.16
C TRP A 242 -8.83 -15.43 -1.24
N SER A 243 -8.52 -14.16 -1.45
CA SER A 243 -9.55 -13.12 -1.61
C SER A 243 -10.61 -13.51 -2.66
N GLY A 244 -10.18 -14.18 -3.73
CA GLY A 244 -11.00 -14.82 -4.76
C GLY A 244 -12.08 -15.83 -4.31
N ARG A 245 -12.16 -16.21 -3.03
CA ARG A 245 -13.11 -17.22 -2.50
C ARG A 245 -14.38 -16.64 -1.87
N GLY A 246 -14.66 -15.36 -2.09
CA GLY A 246 -15.88 -14.73 -1.60
C GLY A 246 -17.14 -15.46 -2.04
N SER A 247 -18.16 -15.49 -1.19
CA SER A 247 -19.48 -16.04 -1.50
C SER A 247 -20.57 -15.02 -1.19
N ALA A 248 -21.70 -15.14 -1.88
CA ALA A 248 -22.85 -14.29 -1.64
C ALA A 248 -24.15 -15.07 -1.63
N THR A 249 -25.07 -14.58 -0.81
CA THR A 249 -26.46 -14.99 -0.87
C THR A 249 -27.14 -14.36 -2.10
N PRO A 250 -28.19 -14.99 -2.65
CA PRO A 250 -28.99 -14.38 -3.72
C PRO A 250 -29.54 -13.00 -3.34
N ALA A 251 -29.87 -12.79 -2.06
CA ALA A 251 -30.35 -11.52 -1.53
C ALA A 251 -29.29 -10.40 -1.60
N GLN A 252 -28.05 -10.70 -1.21
CA GLN A 252 -26.94 -9.74 -1.32
C GLN A 252 -26.66 -9.37 -2.76
N LEU A 253 -26.67 -10.35 -3.67
CA LEU A 253 -26.44 -10.10 -5.10
C LEU A 253 -27.53 -9.22 -5.71
N ALA A 254 -28.80 -9.53 -5.45
CA ALA A 254 -29.93 -8.74 -5.93
C ALA A 254 -29.90 -7.30 -5.38
N CYS A 255 -29.54 -7.16 -4.10
CA CYS A 255 -29.39 -5.86 -3.44
C CYS A 255 -28.25 -5.05 -4.09
N ALA A 256 -27.07 -5.63 -4.27
CA ALA A 256 -25.93 -4.95 -4.89
C ALA A 256 -26.23 -4.49 -6.32
N GLN A 257 -26.92 -5.33 -7.10
CA GLN A 257 -27.33 -5.02 -8.47
C GLN A 257 -28.34 -3.86 -8.51
N ALA A 258 -29.34 -3.89 -7.63
CA ALA A 258 -30.34 -2.83 -7.56
C ALA A 258 -29.74 -1.50 -7.11
N GLU A 259 -28.82 -1.52 -6.13
CA GLU A 259 -28.12 -0.33 -5.65
C GLU A 259 -27.20 0.27 -6.72
N ALA A 260 -26.36 -0.56 -7.37
CA ALA A 260 -25.50 -0.11 -8.46
C ALA A 260 -26.30 0.48 -9.62
N ALA A 261 -27.41 -0.17 -10.01
CA ALA A 261 -28.30 0.33 -11.05
C ALA A 261 -28.99 1.64 -10.65
N ALA A 262 -29.41 1.79 -9.40
CA ALA A 262 -30.04 3.02 -8.92
C ALA A 262 -29.06 4.21 -9.00
N ILE A 263 -27.83 4.04 -8.53
CA ILE A 263 -26.80 5.09 -8.61
C ILE A 263 -26.48 5.39 -10.08
N ALA A 264 -26.28 4.37 -10.92
CA ALA A 264 -25.96 4.57 -12.34
C ALA A 264 -27.06 5.34 -13.09
N ASN A 265 -28.34 5.02 -12.83
CA ASN A 265 -29.46 5.73 -13.44
C ASN A 265 -29.56 7.19 -12.98
N GLU A 266 -29.35 7.47 -11.69
CA GLU A 266 -29.36 8.85 -11.16
C GLU A 266 -28.20 9.70 -11.72
N LEU A 267 -27.05 9.07 -12.02
CA LEU A 267 -25.94 9.74 -12.71
C LEU A 267 -26.20 9.94 -14.20
N ALA A 268 -26.90 9.00 -14.84
CA ALA A 268 -27.15 9.03 -16.27
C ALA A 268 -28.31 9.98 -16.66
N TYR A 269 -29.39 9.95 -15.89
CA TYR A 269 -30.67 10.58 -16.24
C TYR A 269 -31.25 11.44 -15.13
N GLY A 270 -30.73 11.31 -13.90
CA GLY A 270 -31.22 12.03 -12.73
C GLY A 270 -30.45 13.30 -12.44
N GLU A 271 -30.52 13.72 -11.19
CA GLU A 271 -29.87 14.93 -10.70
C GLU A 271 -28.53 14.66 -9.98
N ALA A 272 -28.12 13.40 -9.82
CA ALA A 272 -26.90 13.11 -9.08
C ALA A 272 -25.64 13.60 -9.81
N ALA A 273 -25.62 13.62 -11.14
CA ALA A 273 -24.47 14.14 -11.89
C ALA A 273 -24.34 15.67 -11.76
N THR A 274 -23.14 16.14 -11.42
CA THR A 274 -22.80 17.58 -11.40
C THR A 274 -22.32 18.06 -12.78
N ALA A 275 -22.25 19.38 -12.96
CA ALA A 275 -21.58 19.98 -14.11
C ALA A 275 -20.10 19.57 -14.23
N ARG A 276 -19.43 19.30 -13.10
CA ARG A 276 -18.04 18.82 -13.08
C ARG A 276 -17.92 17.41 -13.67
N LEU A 277 -18.82 16.50 -13.30
CA LEU A 277 -18.88 15.17 -13.90
C LEU A 277 -19.26 15.23 -15.37
N ALA A 278 -20.24 16.06 -15.72
CA ALA A 278 -20.62 16.27 -17.11
C ALA A 278 -19.46 16.82 -17.97
N GLY A 279 -18.65 17.73 -17.43
CA GLY A 279 -17.51 18.31 -18.15
C GLY A 279 -16.27 17.40 -18.24
N ALA A 280 -16.21 16.32 -17.47
CA ALA A 280 -15.05 15.43 -17.45
C ALA A 280 -15.02 14.52 -18.69
N ARG A 281 -13.80 14.28 -19.22
CA ARG A 281 -13.59 13.30 -20.30
C ARG A 281 -13.75 11.87 -19.78
N SER A 282 -13.16 11.59 -18.63
CA SER A 282 -13.33 10.34 -17.92
C SER A 282 -13.24 10.58 -16.40
N VAL A 283 -13.93 9.74 -15.64
CA VAL A 283 -13.86 9.70 -14.17
C VAL A 283 -13.81 8.24 -13.77
N HIS A 284 -12.89 7.88 -12.88
CA HIS A 284 -12.85 6.55 -12.28
C HIS A 284 -12.45 6.66 -10.82
N LYS A 285 -13.43 6.61 -9.93
CA LYS A 285 -13.25 6.88 -8.49
C LYS A 285 -14.19 6.03 -7.65
N ARG A 286 -13.86 5.84 -6.38
CA ARG A 286 -14.84 5.37 -5.38
C ARG A 286 -15.99 6.37 -5.32
N ALA A 287 -17.20 5.87 -5.10
CA ALA A 287 -18.42 6.66 -5.16
C ALA A 287 -18.42 7.77 -4.10
N PHE A 288 -17.96 7.47 -2.89
CA PHE A 288 -17.77 8.46 -1.82
C PHE A 288 -16.74 9.52 -2.21
N THR A 289 -15.57 9.12 -2.73
CA THR A 289 -14.57 10.07 -3.22
C THR A 289 -15.12 10.97 -4.33
N ALA A 290 -15.96 10.45 -5.22
CA ALA A 290 -16.61 11.23 -6.26
C ALA A 290 -17.62 12.24 -5.69
N VAL A 291 -18.27 11.93 -4.57
CA VAL A 291 -19.11 12.89 -3.82
C VAL A 291 -18.23 13.98 -3.20
N GLU A 292 -17.17 13.61 -2.47
CA GLU A 292 -16.26 14.55 -1.79
C GLU A 292 -15.57 15.51 -2.77
N GLU A 293 -15.18 15.03 -3.94
CA GLU A 293 -14.58 15.87 -4.99
C GLU A 293 -15.61 16.66 -5.82
N GLY A 294 -16.91 16.53 -5.52
CA GLY A 294 -17.97 17.29 -6.18
C GLY A 294 -18.27 16.84 -7.61
N TYR A 295 -18.03 15.57 -7.94
CA TYR A 295 -18.53 14.95 -9.17
C TYR A 295 -19.99 14.53 -9.02
N VAL A 296 -20.39 14.11 -7.82
CA VAL A 296 -21.74 13.58 -7.54
C VAL A 296 -22.43 14.39 -6.45
N ARG A 297 -23.69 14.78 -6.67
CA ARG A 297 -24.55 15.39 -5.66
C ARG A 297 -25.16 14.29 -4.77
N PRO A 298 -24.86 14.24 -3.47
CA PRO A 298 -25.39 13.18 -2.59
C PRO A 298 -26.91 13.25 -2.44
N ASP A 299 -27.51 14.45 -2.50
CA ASP A 299 -28.95 14.64 -2.46
C ASP A 299 -29.67 14.16 -3.72
N GLY A 300 -28.94 14.02 -4.84
CA GLY A 300 -29.47 13.46 -6.08
C GLY A 300 -29.55 11.93 -6.07
N LEU A 301 -29.01 11.23 -5.06
CA LEU A 301 -29.04 9.77 -4.98
C LEU A 301 -30.31 9.27 -4.26
N THR A 302 -31.47 9.76 -4.69
CA THR A 302 -32.75 9.45 -4.02
C THR A 302 -33.19 8.01 -4.26
N ALA A 303 -33.02 7.50 -5.47
CA ALA A 303 -33.38 6.14 -5.84
C ALA A 303 -32.61 5.09 -5.01
N LEU A 304 -31.35 5.36 -4.67
CA LEU A 304 -30.54 4.47 -3.82
C LEU A 304 -31.18 4.25 -2.45
N ARG A 305 -31.74 5.31 -1.85
CA ARG A 305 -32.40 5.25 -0.53
C ARG A 305 -33.70 4.46 -0.56
N ALA A 306 -34.31 4.32 -1.74
CA ALA A 306 -35.56 3.61 -1.94
C ALA A 306 -35.38 2.12 -2.32
N VAL A 307 -34.14 1.64 -2.50
CA VAL A 307 -33.88 0.24 -2.85
C VAL A 307 -34.26 -0.68 -1.69
N ALA A 308 -35.28 -1.51 -1.90
CA ALA A 308 -35.69 -2.52 -0.94
C ALA A 308 -34.74 -3.73 -0.98
N CYS A 309 -34.04 -4.01 0.11
CA CYS A 309 -33.19 -5.19 0.24
C CYS A 309 -33.77 -6.18 1.27
N PRO A 310 -33.68 -7.51 1.02
CA PRO A 310 -34.30 -8.52 1.91
C PRO A 310 -33.79 -8.57 3.37
N GLU A 311 -32.76 -7.79 3.74
CA GLU A 311 -32.15 -7.74 5.08
C GLU A 311 -31.85 -6.28 5.50
N ASP A 312 -32.92 -5.49 5.68
CA ASP A 312 -32.90 -4.03 5.50
C ASP A 312 -32.23 -3.21 6.63
N SER A 313 -32.09 -3.75 7.86
CA SER A 313 -31.62 -2.95 9.01
C SER A 313 -30.13 -2.59 8.94
N ALA A 314 -29.27 -3.54 8.59
CA ALA A 314 -27.84 -3.29 8.37
C ALA A 314 -27.56 -2.73 6.97
N ALA A 315 -28.38 -3.07 5.96
CA ALA A 315 -28.25 -2.60 4.59
C ALA A 315 -28.44 -1.08 4.47
N SER A 316 -29.38 -0.50 5.23
CA SER A 316 -29.62 0.94 5.22
C SER A 316 -28.42 1.77 5.72
N ALA A 317 -27.73 1.30 6.78
CA ALA A 317 -26.61 2.01 7.38
C ALA A 317 -25.40 2.11 6.43
N ARG A 318 -25.05 1.03 5.72
CA ARG A 318 -23.93 1.03 4.75
C ARG A 318 -24.23 1.89 3.51
N ARG A 319 -25.49 1.90 3.04
CA ARG A 319 -25.91 2.65 1.85
C ARG A 319 -25.74 4.16 2.02
N ALA A 320 -25.95 4.68 3.22
CA ALA A 320 -25.70 6.08 3.54
C ALA A 320 -24.26 6.51 3.20
N TYR A 321 -23.34 5.55 3.18
CA TYR A 321 -21.93 5.74 2.88
C TYR A 321 -21.52 5.20 1.51
N LEU A 322 -22.45 4.77 0.65
CA LEU A 322 -22.12 4.17 -0.66
C LEU A 322 -21.22 2.93 -0.56
N ILE A 323 -21.40 2.16 0.52
CA ILE A 323 -20.71 0.90 0.76
C ILE A 323 -21.59 -0.27 0.28
N ASP A 324 -20.98 -1.20 -0.44
CA ASP A 324 -21.60 -2.40 -0.99
C ASP A 324 -21.88 -3.47 0.08
N PRO A 325 -22.62 -4.56 -0.24
CA PRO A 325 -22.93 -5.60 0.73
C PRO A 325 -21.73 -6.37 1.33
N TRP A 326 -20.53 -6.20 0.79
CA TRP A 326 -19.31 -6.88 1.24
C TRP A 326 -18.34 -5.94 1.96
N GLY A 327 -18.77 -4.72 2.29
CA GLY A 327 -18.00 -3.77 3.07
C GLY A 327 -16.92 -3.03 2.28
N THR A 328 -17.08 -2.93 0.96
CA THR A 328 -16.20 -2.13 0.09
C THR A 328 -16.97 -1.00 -0.58
N ALA A 329 -16.29 0.06 -1.00
CA ALA A 329 -16.93 1.18 -1.66
C ALA A 329 -17.45 0.79 -3.04
N TYR A 330 -18.63 1.28 -3.41
CA TYR A 330 -19.02 1.32 -4.82
C TYR A 330 -18.03 2.17 -5.62
N TRP A 331 -17.84 1.84 -6.89
CA TRP A 331 -17.02 2.59 -7.83
C TRP A 331 -17.87 3.20 -8.93
N ILE A 332 -17.48 4.40 -9.34
CA ILE A 332 -18.08 5.14 -10.46
C ILE A 332 -17.03 5.26 -11.55
N ALA A 333 -17.40 4.81 -12.74
CA ALA A 333 -16.63 4.99 -13.96
C ALA A 333 -17.49 5.68 -15.02
N THR A 334 -16.99 6.77 -15.59
CA THR A 334 -17.63 7.45 -16.72
C THR A 334 -16.62 7.70 -17.81
N GLU A 335 -17.01 7.56 -19.07
CA GLU A 335 -16.20 7.94 -20.23
C GLU A 335 -17.06 8.61 -21.29
N ARG A 336 -16.56 9.73 -21.80
CA ARG A 336 -17.19 10.49 -22.89
C ARG A 336 -16.54 10.11 -24.21
N GLY A 337 -17.31 9.43 -25.05
CA GLY A 337 -17.00 9.19 -26.46
C GLY A 337 -17.45 10.36 -27.34
N ALA A 338 -17.32 10.19 -28.67
CA ALA A 338 -17.73 11.21 -29.63
C ALA A 338 -19.24 11.50 -29.58
N ASP A 339 -20.07 10.44 -29.56
CA ASP A 339 -21.53 10.52 -29.63
C ASP A 339 -22.22 9.77 -28.47
N SER A 340 -21.48 9.48 -27.39
CA SER A 340 -22.04 8.76 -26.25
C SER A 340 -21.31 9.05 -24.96
N ILE A 341 -22.02 8.90 -23.85
CA ILE A 341 -21.46 8.88 -22.51
C ILE A 341 -21.73 7.50 -21.92
N THR A 342 -20.67 6.79 -21.54
CA THR A 342 -20.79 5.53 -20.82
C THR A 342 -20.71 5.83 -19.32
N VAL A 343 -21.68 5.34 -18.56
CA VAL A 343 -21.71 5.44 -17.09
C VAL A 343 -21.80 4.03 -16.53
N ARG A 344 -20.87 3.66 -15.65
CA ARG A 344 -20.92 2.41 -14.90
C ARG A 344 -20.75 2.71 -13.43
N VAL A 345 -21.66 2.18 -12.63
CA VAL A 345 -21.48 2.07 -11.18
C VAL A 345 -21.36 0.60 -10.87
N TYR A 346 -20.34 0.24 -10.08
CA TYR A 346 -20.06 -1.16 -9.84
C TYR A 346 -19.48 -1.45 -8.46
N SER A 347 -19.71 -2.68 -7.99
CA SER A 347 -19.10 -3.26 -6.79
C SER A 347 -18.13 -4.36 -7.24
N PHE A 348 -17.07 -4.60 -6.46
CA PHE A 348 -16.13 -5.72 -6.68
C PHE A 348 -16.73 -7.07 -6.30
N GLY A 349 -17.99 -7.10 -5.87
CA GLY A 349 -18.67 -8.35 -5.59
C GLY A 349 -18.12 -9.11 -4.37
N PRO A 350 -18.54 -10.37 -4.24
CA PRO A 350 -18.21 -11.23 -3.10
C PRO A 350 -16.72 -11.38 -2.82
N ASN A 351 -15.92 -11.50 -3.87
CA ASN A 351 -14.48 -11.72 -3.74
C ASN A 351 -13.71 -10.44 -3.35
N ARG A 352 -14.36 -9.27 -3.41
CA ARG A 352 -13.82 -7.95 -3.03
C ARG A 352 -12.53 -7.59 -3.76
N ARG A 353 -12.33 -8.16 -4.96
CA ARG A 353 -11.23 -7.87 -5.86
C ARG A 353 -11.81 -7.24 -7.11
N ARG A 354 -11.16 -6.20 -7.60
CA ARG A 354 -11.47 -5.70 -8.93
C ARG A 354 -11.03 -6.73 -9.98
N ASP A 355 -11.99 -7.38 -10.63
CA ASP A 355 -11.68 -8.36 -11.68
C ASP A 355 -11.78 -7.79 -13.09
N GLY A 356 -12.67 -6.81 -13.30
CA GLY A 356 -12.84 -6.10 -14.57
C GLY A 356 -12.09 -4.78 -14.68
N GLY A 357 -12.19 -4.17 -15.86
CA GLY A 357 -11.76 -2.80 -16.11
C GLY A 357 -12.76 -1.77 -15.58
N ALA A 358 -12.48 -0.48 -15.76
CA ALA A 358 -13.38 0.59 -15.31
C ALA A 358 -14.79 0.47 -15.93
N LEU A 359 -14.87 0.18 -17.23
CA LEU A 359 -16.14 0.10 -17.98
C LEU A 359 -16.55 -1.33 -18.38
N GLU A 360 -15.73 -2.32 -18.06
CA GLU A 360 -15.95 -3.71 -18.43
C GLU A 360 -16.05 -4.58 -17.16
N ALA A 361 -17.12 -5.35 -17.02
CA ALA A 361 -17.26 -6.29 -15.92
C ALA A 361 -16.31 -7.48 -16.11
N GLY A 362 -15.67 -7.91 -15.03
CA GLY A 362 -14.88 -9.12 -14.97
C GLY A 362 -15.19 -9.89 -13.70
N GLY A 363 -14.92 -11.20 -13.71
CA GLY A 363 -15.11 -12.04 -12.52
C GLY A 363 -16.52 -11.97 -11.95
N ASP A 364 -16.62 -11.61 -10.67
CA ASP A 364 -17.89 -11.39 -9.94
C ASP A 364 -18.21 -9.90 -9.70
N ASP A 365 -17.58 -8.98 -10.45
CA ASP A 365 -17.93 -7.56 -10.45
C ASP A 365 -19.42 -7.39 -10.77
N ILE A 366 -20.10 -6.53 -10.01
CA ILE A 366 -21.53 -6.26 -10.16
C ILE A 366 -21.74 -4.86 -10.70
N GLY A 367 -22.53 -4.72 -11.75
CA GLY A 367 -22.91 -3.44 -12.33
C GLY A 367 -22.57 -3.39 -13.81
N ALA A 368 -23.58 -3.09 -14.62
CA ALA A 368 -23.46 -3.01 -16.07
C ALA A 368 -23.26 -1.55 -16.53
N PRO A 369 -22.49 -1.32 -17.61
CA PRO A 369 -22.37 0.00 -18.21
C PRO A 369 -23.69 0.43 -18.87
N LEU A 370 -24.09 1.67 -18.64
CA LEU A 370 -25.15 2.38 -19.33
C LEU A 370 -24.54 3.27 -20.41
N VAL A 371 -24.89 3.04 -21.68
CA VAL A 371 -24.46 3.88 -22.80
C VAL A 371 -25.55 4.87 -23.13
N ILE A 372 -25.31 6.14 -22.82
CA ILE A 372 -26.22 7.25 -23.08
C ILE A 372 -25.83 7.84 -24.43
N ARG A 373 -26.79 7.94 -25.34
CA ARG A 373 -26.62 8.66 -26.61
C ARG A 373 -27.52 9.90 -26.57
N PRO A 374 -27.02 11.06 -27.03
CA PRO A 374 -27.79 12.31 -27.06
C PRO A 374 -29.02 12.23 -27.97
#